data_AF-M6Y453-F1
#
_entry.id   AF-M6Y453-F1
#
_cell.length_a   1.000
_cell.length_b   1.000
_cell.length_c   1.000
_cell.angle_alpha   90.00
_cell.angle_beta   90.00
_cell.angle_gamma   90.00
#
_symmetry.space_group_name_H-M   'P 1'
#
loop_
_entity.id
_entity.type
_entity.pdbx_description
1 polymer ?
#
loop_
_entity_poly.entity_id
_entity_poly.type
_entity_poly.pdbx_seq_one_letter_code
_entity_poly.pdbx_strand_id
1 'polypeptide(L)'
;MLEGEQIEAQFKCLDGFLLITSYDYYDGTDYWYYFLNTDLKIKDMIFDPYVSFLYMEKTHIVNSQILQLSFLKPDETWHLVIDPKPFWDFSLSAVLKRPFRFVFKKRILSLFKLEPSN
;
A
#
# COMPACT_ATOMS: atom_id res chain seq x y z
N MET A 1 3.28 8.99 14.34
CA MET A 1 4.40 8.17 13.88
C MET A 1 3.97 7.49 12.58
N LEU A 2 4.75 7.64 11.52
CA LEU A 2 4.68 6.76 10.35
C LEU A 2 5.34 5.44 10.80
N GLU A 3 4.73 4.31 10.44
CA GLU A 3 5.31 2.96 10.66
C GLU A 3 6.29 2.66 9.50
N GLY A 4 7.36 1.92 9.76
CA GLY A 4 8.49 1.73 8.85
C GLY A 4 9.70 2.59 9.22
N GLU A 5 10.90 2.04 9.05
CA GLU A 5 12.17 2.71 9.38
C GLU A 5 12.68 3.58 8.22
N GLN A 6 12.27 3.27 6.98
CA GLN A 6 12.82 3.87 5.77
C GLN A 6 11.71 4.30 4.80
N ILE A 7 11.98 5.35 4.00
CA ILE A 7 11.10 5.76 2.89
C ILE A 7 11.59 5.05 1.63
N GLU A 8 10.73 4.22 1.05
CA GLU A 8 11.02 3.51 -0.20
C GLU A 8 10.70 4.37 -1.42
N ALA A 9 9.49 4.93 -1.43
CA ALA A 9 9.01 5.67 -2.58
C ALA A 9 7.94 6.69 -2.21
N GLN A 10 7.88 7.76 -2.99
CA GLN A 10 6.84 8.76 -2.89
C GLN A 10 6.34 9.13 -4.30
N PHE A 11 5.03 9.16 -4.47
CA PHE A 11 4.38 9.48 -5.74
C PHE A 11 3.35 10.58 -5.56
N LYS A 12 3.25 11.48 -6.54
CA LYS A 12 2.16 12.44 -6.63
C LYS A 12 0.96 11.79 -7.32
N CYS A 13 -0.20 11.88 -6.70
CA CYS A 13 -1.47 11.35 -7.19
C CYS A 13 -2.46 12.50 -7.42
N LEU A 14 -3.64 12.20 -7.95
CA LEU A 14 -4.63 13.23 -8.30
C LEU A 14 -4.97 14.16 -7.11
N ASP A 15 -5.30 13.57 -5.96
CA ASP A 15 -5.79 14.29 -4.77
C ASP A 15 -4.83 14.23 -3.57
N GLY A 16 -3.54 14.01 -3.82
CA GLY A 16 -2.56 13.90 -2.75
C GLY A 16 -1.29 13.18 -3.12
N PHE A 17 -0.76 12.42 -2.17
CA PHE A 17 0.50 11.71 -2.29
C PHE A 17 0.36 10.29 -1.80
N LEU A 18 1.02 9.38 -2.51
CA LEU A 18 1.25 8.02 -2.07
C LEU A 18 2.65 7.95 -1.48
N LEU A 19 2.78 7.44 -0.27
CA LEU A 19 4.06 7.20 0.38
C LEU A 19 4.16 5.70 0.70
N ILE A 20 5.29 5.11 0.35
CA ILE A 20 5.64 3.73 0.70
C ILE A 20 6.81 3.80 1.65
N THR A 21 6.68 3.16 2.80
CA THR A 21 7.78 2.97 3.75
C THR A 21 8.04 1.47 3.92
N SER A 22 9.26 1.15 4.32
CA SER A 22 9.70 -0.21 4.58
C SER A 22 10.35 -0.35 5.95
N TYR A 23 10.42 -1.60 6.41
CA TYR A 23 11.24 -2.03 7.51
C TYR A 23 11.84 -3.37 7.12
N ASP A 24 13.18 -3.41 7.06
CA ASP A 24 13.90 -4.64 6.74
C ASP A 24 14.14 -5.46 8.01
N TYR A 25 13.73 -6.73 7.97
CA TYR A 25 14.07 -7.75 8.95
C TYR A 25 15.11 -8.71 8.36
N TYR A 26 15.55 -9.66 9.18
CA TYR A 26 16.50 -10.67 8.72
C TYR A 26 15.94 -11.59 7.62
N ASP A 27 14.64 -11.86 7.63
CA ASP A 27 13.96 -12.84 6.77
C ASP A 27 12.93 -12.24 5.80
N GLY A 28 12.81 -10.91 5.75
CA GLY A 28 11.86 -10.24 4.87
C GLY A 28 11.81 -8.73 5.08
N THR A 29 10.89 -8.07 4.37
CA THR A 29 10.68 -6.62 4.46
C THR A 29 9.20 -6.34 4.59
N ASP A 30 8.80 -5.63 5.65
CA ASP A 30 7.45 -5.10 5.77
C ASP A 30 7.31 -3.83 4.95
N TYR A 31 6.17 -3.66 4.28
CA TYR A 31 5.84 -2.43 3.56
C TYR A 31 4.53 -1.84 4.06
N TRP A 32 4.54 -0.51 4.28
CA TRP A 32 3.34 0.26 4.60
C TRP A 32 3.04 1.26 3.49
N TYR A 33 1.77 1.34 3.13
CA TYR A 33 1.27 2.18 2.05
C TYR A 33 0.36 3.26 2.63
N TYR A 34 0.73 4.52 2.47
CA TYR A 34 0.01 5.67 3.00
C TYR A 34 -0.54 6.52 1.89
N PHE A 35 -1.82 6.90 2.02
CA PHE A 35 -2.38 7.98 1.25
C PHE A 35 -2.45 9.25 2.11
N LEU A 36 -1.75 10.29 1.65
CA LEU A 36 -1.73 11.60 2.26
C LEU A 36 -2.52 12.58 1.39
N ASN A 37 -3.34 13.44 1.99
CA ASN A 37 -3.93 14.54 1.24
C ASN A 37 -2.89 15.63 0.93
N THR A 38 -3.31 16.70 0.24
CA THR A 38 -2.47 17.85 -0.08
C THR A 38 -1.85 18.56 1.13
N ASP A 39 -2.48 18.46 2.30
CA ASP A 39 -1.94 18.99 3.57
C ASP A 39 -0.98 18.02 4.28
N LEU A 40 -0.56 16.95 3.61
CA LEU A 40 0.29 15.88 4.15
C LEU A 40 -0.31 15.16 5.37
N LYS A 41 -1.65 15.16 5.51
CA LYS A 41 -2.35 14.38 6.53
C LYS A 41 -2.67 13.00 5.99
N ILE A 42 -2.30 11.98 6.75
CA ILE A 42 -2.63 10.58 6.45
C ILE A 42 -4.15 10.40 6.49
N LYS A 43 -4.73 10.01 5.35
CA LYS A 43 -6.16 9.73 5.20
C LYS A 43 -6.46 8.25 5.24
N ASP A 44 -5.58 7.44 4.66
CA ASP A 44 -5.67 5.99 4.70
C ASP A 44 -4.28 5.36 4.77
N MET A 45 -4.24 4.14 5.27
CA MET A 45 -3.02 3.36 5.46
C MET A 45 -3.35 1.87 5.35
N ILE A 46 -2.57 1.16 4.56
CA ILE A 46 -2.66 -0.30 4.40
C ILE A 46 -1.29 -0.92 4.65
N PHE A 47 -1.31 -2.07 5.30
CA PHE A 47 -0.20 -2.99 5.47
C PHE A 47 -0.70 -4.38 5.10
N ASP A 48 0.10 -5.18 4.41
CA ASP A 48 -0.28 -6.55 4.10
C ASP A 48 0.77 -7.53 4.64
N PRO A 49 0.45 -8.33 5.69
CA PRO A 49 1.40 -9.25 6.30
C PRO A 49 1.83 -10.37 5.35
N TYR A 50 1.11 -10.62 4.25
CA TYR A 50 1.56 -11.58 3.24
C TYR A 50 2.72 -11.03 2.40
N VAL A 51 2.85 -9.70 2.33
CA VAL A 51 3.93 -9.02 1.59
C VAL A 51 5.22 -8.97 2.42
N SER A 52 5.17 -9.21 3.73
CA SER A 52 6.32 -9.23 4.65
C SER A 52 7.45 -10.17 4.24
N PHE A 53 7.16 -11.19 3.43
CA PHE A 53 8.14 -12.15 2.90
C PHE A 53 8.60 -11.84 1.48
N LEU A 54 8.11 -10.75 0.90
CA LEU A 54 8.38 -10.34 -0.48
C LEU A 54 9.36 -9.18 -0.49
N TYR A 55 10.32 -9.19 -1.42
CA TYR A 55 11.22 -8.05 -1.65
C TYR A 55 10.74 -7.27 -2.86
N MET A 56 10.34 -6.01 -2.65
CA MET A 56 9.89 -5.13 -3.73
C MET A 56 11.07 -4.81 -4.65
N GLU A 57 11.00 -5.30 -5.89
CA GLU A 57 12.05 -5.09 -6.90
C GLU A 57 11.84 -3.77 -7.63
N LYS A 58 10.58 -3.51 -8.01
CA LYS A 58 10.24 -2.39 -8.88
C LYS A 58 8.85 -1.86 -8.59
N THR A 59 8.75 -0.54 -8.59
CA THR A 59 7.48 0.19 -8.64
C THR A 59 7.29 0.82 -10.01
N HIS A 60 6.09 0.70 -10.58
CA HIS A 60 5.74 1.31 -11.86
C HIS A 60 4.40 2.05 -11.76
N ILE A 61 4.39 3.34 -12.09
CA ILE A 61 3.15 4.13 -12.14
C ILE A 61 2.38 3.75 -13.40
N VAL A 62 1.26 3.05 -13.24
CA VAL A 62 0.38 2.71 -14.37
C VAL A 62 -0.41 3.97 -14.78
N ASN A 63 -0.95 4.70 -13.80
CA ASN A 63 -1.61 5.99 -13.99
C ASN A 63 -1.67 6.75 -12.64
N SER A 64 -2.43 7.86 -12.57
CA SER A 64 -2.55 8.69 -11.37
C SER A 64 -3.25 8.02 -10.17
N GLN A 65 -3.83 6.84 -10.36
CA GLN A 65 -4.58 6.09 -9.34
C GLN A 65 -4.01 4.69 -9.09
N ILE A 66 -3.20 4.16 -10.00
CA ILE A 66 -2.73 2.78 -9.94
C ILE A 66 -1.21 2.77 -9.96
N LEU A 67 -0.63 2.20 -8.90
CA LEU A 67 0.78 1.86 -8.82
C LEU A 67 0.93 0.34 -8.86
N GLN A 68 1.78 -0.14 -9.76
CA GLN A 68 2.16 -1.54 -9.84
C GLN A 68 3.42 -1.79 -9.00
N LEU A 69 3.40 -2.85 -8.20
CA LEU A 69 4.48 -3.31 -7.35
C LEU A 69 4.89 -4.70 -7.84
N SER A 70 6.15 -4.87 -8.23
CA SER A 70 6.71 -6.17 -8.62
C SER A 70 7.66 -6.65 -7.52
N PHE A 71 7.53 -7.91 -7.14
CA PHE A 71 8.30 -8.53 -6.07
C PHE A 71 9.20 -9.64 -6.62
N LEU A 72 10.41 -9.76 -6.08
CA LEU A 72 11.45 -10.69 -6.56
C LEU A 72 11.13 -12.17 -6.28
N LYS A 73 10.56 -12.49 -5.12
CA LYS A 73 10.32 -13.88 -4.69
C LYS A 73 9.12 -14.01 -3.73
N PRO A 74 8.12 -14.85 -4.06
CA PRO A 74 7.78 -15.29 -5.42
C PRO A 74 7.65 -14.11 -6.40
N ASP A 75 7.90 -14.38 -7.69
CA ASP A 75 7.66 -13.40 -8.75
C ASP A 75 6.15 -13.12 -8.81
N GLU A 76 5.78 -12.01 -8.20
CA GLU A 76 4.39 -11.60 -8.04
C GLU A 76 4.29 -10.11 -8.34
N THR A 77 3.20 -9.77 -9.01
CA THR A 77 2.86 -8.38 -9.27
C THR A 77 1.58 -8.05 -8.54
N TRP A 78 1.58 -6.91 -7.86
CA TRP A 78 0.46 -6.41 -7.11
C TRP A 78 0.13 -5.00 -7.60
N HIS A 79 -1.14 -4.62 -7.44
CA HIS A 79 -1.61 -3.27 -7.71
C HIS A 79 -2.04 -2.62 -6.40
N LEU A 80 -1.50 -1.43 -6.19
CA LEU A 80 -1.93 -0.49 -5.18
C LEU A 80 -2.78 0.58 -5.87
N VAL A 81 -4.06 0.59 -5.52
CA VAL A 81 -5.07 1.43 -6.15
C VAL A 81 -5.57 2.49 -5.18
N ILE A 82 -5.73 3.69 -5.71
CA ILE A 82 -6.30 4.86 -5.06
C ILE A 82 -7.70 5.06 -5.62
N ASP A 83 -8.69 4.67 -4.82
CA ASP A 83 -10.09 4.79 -5.16
C ASP A 83 -10.52 6.26 -5.24
N PRO A 84 -11.22 6.68 -6.32
CA PRO A 84 -11.61 8.08 -6.53
C PRO A 84 -12.59 8.61 -5.49
N LYS A 85 -13.30 7.71 -4.79
CA LYS A 85 -14.27 8.06 -3.75
C LYS A 85 -14.07 7.16 -2.54
N PRO A 86 -13.96 7.74 -1.33
CA PRO A 86 -13.80 6.92 -0.14
C PRO A 86 -15.01 6.02 0.12
N PHE A 87 -14.78 4.74 0.42
CA PHE A 87 -15.82 3.72 0.60
C PHE A 87 -15.74 3.04 1.98
N TRP A 88 -16.78 2.32 2.38
CA TRP A 88 -16.77 1.52 3.61
C TRP A 88 -16.40 0.08 3.28
N ASP A 89 -15.43 -0.46 4.00
CA ASP A 89 -15.05 -1.87 3.92
C ASP A 89 -14.63 -2.38 5.30
N PHE A 90 -15.43 -3.33 5.79
CA PHE A 90 -15.31 -3.99 7.08
C PHE A 90 -15.10 -5.50 6.92
N SER A 91 -14.74 -5.97 5.72
CA SER A 91 -14.34 -7.36 5.53
C SER A 91 -13.15 -7.69 6.45
N LEU A 92 -13.06 -8.95 6.88
CA LEU A 92 -12.02 -9.38 7.82
C LEU A 92 -10.61 -9.09 7.26
N SER A 93 -10.39 -9.36 5.98
CA SER A 93 -9.14 -9.06 5.29
C SER A 93 -8.81 -7.56 5.32
N ALA A 94 -9.80 -6.70 5.09
CA ALA A 94 -9.65 -5.25 5.09
C ALA A 94 -9.41 -4.66 6.49
N VAL A 95 -9.87 -5.33 7.54
CA VAL A 95 -9.61 -4.95 8.95
C VAL A 95 -8.22 -5.39 9.38
N LEU A 96 -7.80 -6.62 9.03
CA LEU A 96 -6.49 -7.17 9.40
C LEU A 96 -5.32 -6.42 8.76
N LYS A 97 -5.52 -5.90 7.55
CA LYS A 97 -4.51 -5.14 6.80
C LYS A 97 -4.33 -3.70 7.28
N ARG A 98 -4.87 -3.31 8.45
CA ARG A 98 -4.96 -1.91 8.85
C ARG A 98 -4.73 -1.68 10.35
N PRO A 99 -4.08 -0.57 10.73
CA PRO A 99 -3.98 -0.20 12.13
C PRO A 99 -5.34 0.12 12.74
N PHE A 100 -5.51 -0.20 14.03
CA PHE A 100 -6.77 -0.01 14.77
C PHE A 100 -7.38 1.40 14.64
N ARG A 101 -6.54 2.44 14.62
CA ARG A 101 -6.99 3.85 14.48
C ARG A 101 -7.68 4.17 13.15
N PHE A 102 -7.55 3.30 12.15
CA PHE A 102 -8.19 3.44 10.85
C PHE A 102 -9.38 2.49 10.67
N VAL A 103 -9.68 1.60 11.61
CA VAL A 103 -10.74 0.58 11.45
C VAL A 103 -12.12 1.21 11.15
N PHE A 104 -12.45 2.32 11.81
CA PHE A 104 -13.72 3.04 11.63
C PHE A 104 -13.65 4.22 10.64
N LYS A 105 -12.69 4.20 9.70
CA LYS A 105 -12.56 5.23 8.66
C LYS A 105 -12.89 4.66 7.28
N LYS A 106 -13.37 5.54 6.40
CA LYS A 106 -13.54 5.22 4.97
C LYS A 106 -12.20 4.92 4.33
N ARG A 107 -12.23 4.03 3.33
CA ARG A 107 -11.10 3.49 2.60
C ARG A 107 -10.87 4.26 1.33
N ILE A 108 -9.61 4.43 0.99
CA ILE A 108 -9.14 5.12 -0.21
C ILE A 108 -8.12 4.22 -0.91
N LEU A 109 -7.34 3.46 -0.17
CA LEU A 109 -6.40 2.51 -0.72
C LEU A 109 -7.03 1.12 -0.82
N SER A 110 -6.63 0.41 -1.87
CA SER A 110 -6.91 -1.00 -2.10
C SER A 110 -5.62 -1.66 -2.59
N LEU A 111 -5.28 -2.82 -2.03
CA LEU A 111 -4.10 -3.59 -2.42
C LEU A 111 -4.53 -4.99 -2.85
N PHE A 112 -4.21 -5.37 -4.08
CA PHE A 112 -4.56 -6.68 -4.63
C PHE A 112 -3.42 -7.28 -5.45
N LYS A 113 -3.28 -8.59 -5.31
CA LYS A 113 -2.40 -9.41 -6.12
C LYS A 113 -2.98 -9.56 -7.52
N LEU A 114 -2.15 -9.41 -8.55
CA LEU A 114 -2.51 -9.78 -9.91
C LEU A 114 -2.27 -11.27 -10.11
N GLU A 115 -3.21 -11.93 -10.78
CA GLU A 115 -2.97 -13.28 -11.29
C GLU A 115 -1.93 -13.21 -12.42
N PRO A 116 -1.02 -14.20 -12.52
CA PRO A 116 -0.11 -14.26 -13.65
C PRO A 116 -0.92 -14.38 -14.95
N SER A 117 -0.56 -13.59 -15.95
CA SER A 117 -1.08 -13.74 -17.30
C SER A 117 -0.71 -15.14 -17.81
N ASN A 118 -1.69 -15.99 -18.11
CA ASN A 118 -1.48 -17.27 -18.80
C ASN A 118 -0.84 -17.09 -20.18
#